data_AF-A0A1D2TVR2-F1
#
_entry.id   AF-A0A1D2TVR2-F1
#
_cell.length_a   1.000
_cell.length_b   1.000
_cell.length_c   1.000
_cell.angle_alpha   90.00
_cell.angle_beta   90.00
_cell.angle_gamma   90.00
#
_symmetry.space_group_name_H-M   'P 1'
#
loop_
_entity.id
_entity.type
_entity.pdbx_description
1 polymer ?
#
loop_
_entity_poly.entity_id
_entity_poly.type
_entity_poly.pdbx_seq_one_letter_code
_entity_poly.pdbx_strand_id
1 'polypeptide(L)'
;MNWLSIAADVLWILALSIMASSARAAWNRMDAEVRVPMIGGWRAPRNLALPLPVLAAFAVGLALLWGHHRAPDLAYNVIFFGLRATLAAVIAMIHLQWLKGALTALEAEGALKS
;
A
#
# COMPACT_ATOMS: atom_id res chain seq x y z
N MET A 1 -12.92 16.64 18.49
CA MET A 1 -12.37 15.34 18.08
C MET A 1 -13.41 14.64 17.21
N ASN A 2 -13.14 14.43 15.92
CA ASN A 2 -14.12 13.86 15.01
C ASN A 2 -13.92 12.35 14.88
N TRP A 3 -14.88 11.56 15.37
CA TRP A 3 -14.83 10.10 15.37
C TRP A 3 -14.67 9.51 13.95
N LEU A 4 -15.21 10.18 12.93
CA LEU A 4 -15.05 9.81 11.52
C LEU A 4 -13.59 9.88 11.08
N SER A 5 -12.86 10.93 11.48
CA SER A 5 -11.42 11.04 11.15
C SER A 5 -10.64 9.90 11.78
N ILE A 6 -10.92 9.57 13.04
CA ILE A 6 -10.27 8.47 13.74
C ILE A 6 -10.56 7.14 13.03
N ALA A 7 -11.81 6.89 12.64
CA ALA A 7 -12.17 5.69 11.90
C ALA A 7 -11.45 5.60 10.55
N ALA A 8 -11.34 6.70 9.79
CA ALA A 8 -10.56 6.74 8.56
C ALA A 8 -9.08 6.47 8.80
N ASP A 9 -8.48 7.04 9.85
CA ASP A 9 -7.09 6.83 10.20
C ASP A 9 -6.83 5.35 10.55
N VAL A 10 -7.71 4.73 11.34
CA VAL A 10 -7.63 3.30 11.68
C VAL A 10 -7.68 2.44 10.41
N LEU A 11 -8.64 2.69 9.51
CA LEU A 11 -8.73 1.95 8.25
C LEU A 11 -7.48 2.10 7.38
N TRP A 12 -6.92 3.31 7.34
CA TRP A 12 -5.69 3.58 6.59
C TRP A 12 -4.48 2.85 7.19
N ILE A 13 -4.35 2.86 8.52
CA ILE A 13 -3.29 2.14 9.24
C ILE A 13 -3.42 0.63 9.01
N LEU A 14 -4.63 0.08 9.03
CA LEU A 14 -4.87 -1.33 8.74
C LEU A 14 -4.44 -1.68 7.30
N ALA A 15 -4.80 -0.86 6.31
CA ALA A 15 -4.37 -1.04 4.94
C ALA A 15 -2.84 -1.03 4.80
N LEU A 16 -2.17 -0.04 5.37
CA LEU A 16 -0.70 0.03 5.38
C LEU A 16 -0.06 -1.17 6.10
N SER A 17 -0.65 -1.63 7.20
CA SER A 17 -0.16 -2.78 7.96
C SER A 17 -0.25 -4.07 7.14
N ILE A 18 -1.35 -4.28 6.42
CA ILE A 18 -1.53 -5.41 5.51
C ILE A 18 -0.50 -5.36 4.38
N MET A 19 -0.31 -4.18 3.76
CA MET A 19 0.66 -4.00 2.69
C MET A 19 2.09 -4.26 3.19
N ALA A 20 2.48 -3.69 4.32
CA ALA A 20 3.80 -3.89 4.90
C ALA A 20 4.04 -5.35 5.32
N SER A 21 3.05 -6.00 5.92
CA SER A 21 3.14 -7.41 6.34
C SER A 21 3.31 -8.34 5.13
N SER A 22 2.50 -8.14 4.08
CA SER A 22 2.59 -8.93 2.85
C SER A 22 3.90 -8.68 2.09
N ALA A 23 4.36 -7.43 2.02
CA ALA A 23 5.67 -7.09 1.46
C ALA A 23 6.83 -7.74 2.25
N ARG A 24 6.73 -7.77 3.59
CA ARG A 24 7.72 -8.45 4.45
C ARG A 24 7.71 -9.96 4.25
N ALA A 25 6.53 -10.57 4.14
CA ALA A 25 6.41 -11.99 3.85
C ALA A 25 7.04 -12.34 2.50
N ALA A 26 6.79 -11.52 1.46
CA ALA A 26 7.42 -11.67 0.15
C ALA A 26 8.95 -11.49 0.21
N TRP A 27 9.42 -10.47 0.95
CA TRP A 27 10.85 -10.20 1.13
C TRP A 27 11.61 -11.40 1.67
N ASN A 28 11.04 -12.08 2.66
CA ASN A 28 11.66 -13.24 3.31
C ASN A 28 11.81 -14.45 2.36
N ARG A 29 11.00 -14.50 1.29
CA ARG A 29 11.05 -15.55 0.27
C ARG A 29 12.01 -15.24 -0.89
N MET A 30 12.67 -14.07 -0.90
CA MET A 30 13.54 -13.65 -1.99
C MET A 30 15.00 -13.59 -1.54
N ASP A 31 15.93 -13.73 -2.48
CA ASP A 31 17.34 -13.36 -2.30
C ASP A 31 17.58 -11.87 -2.59
N ALA A 32 18.72 -11.35 -2.12
CA ALA A 32 19.05 -9.93 -2.22
C ALA A 32 19.16 -9.42 -3.66
N GLU A 33 19.55 -10.30 -4.58
CA GLU A 33 19.75 -9.99 -5.99
C GLU A 33 18.47 -10.12 -6.84
N VAL A 34 17.37 -10.61 -6.25
CA VAL A 34 16.11 -10.81 -6.98
C VAL A 34 15.54 -9.47 -7.43
N ARG A 35 15.23 -9.41 -8.73
CA ARG A 35 14.59 -8.25 -9.37
C ARG A 35 13.10 -8.53 -9.53
N VAL A 36 12.30 -7.80 -8.75
CA VAL A 36 10.85 -7.94 -8.70
C VAL A 36 10.23 -7.20 -9.89
N PRO A 37 9.30 -7.84 -10.63
CA PRO A 37 8.56 -7.17 -11.69
C PRO A 37 7.62 -6.09 -11.13
N MET A 38 7.76 -4.87 -11.65
CA MET A 38 6.96 -3.71 -11.34
C MET A 38 5.84 -3.54 -12.38
N ILE A 39 4.87 -2.68 -12.06
CA ILE A 39 3.86 -2.23 -13.02
C ILE A 39 4.55 -1.60 -14.24
N GLY A 40 4.12 -1.96 -15.45
CA GLY A 40 4.72 -1.49 -16.69
C GLY A 40 5.87 -2.35 -17.24
N GLY A 41 6.09 -3.54 -16.69
CA GLY A 41 7.04 -4.53 -17.23
C GLY A 41 8.50 -4.29 -16.84
N TRP A 42 8.78 -3.24 -16.06
CA TRP A 42 10.13 -2.95 -15.57
C TRP A 42 10.45 -3.83 -14.36
N ARG A 43 11.73 -4.17 -14.13
CA ARG A 43 12.16 -4.94 -12.96
C ARG A 43 13.03 -4.09 -12.04
N ALA A 44 12.69 -4.04 -10.77
CA ALA A 44 13.41 -3.27 -9.75
C ALA A 44 14.01 -4.22 -8.69
N PRO A 45 15.14 -3.85 -8.05
CA PRO A 45 15.68 -4.66 -6.95
C PRO A 45 14.65 -4.73 -5.82
N ARG A 46 14.56 -5.88 -5.11
CA ARG A 46 13.57 -6.09 -4.03
C ARG A 46 13.55 -4.96 -3.00
N ASN A 47 14.73 -4.37 -2.74
CA ASN A 47 14.92 -3.31 -1.74
C ASN A 47 14.18 -2.01 -2.09
N LEU A 48 13.90 -1.78 -3.36
CA LEU A 48 13.10 -0.66 -3.82
C LEU A 48 11.68 -1.11 -4.14
N ALA A 49 11.53 -2.25 -4.82
CA ALA A 49 10.24 -2.73 -5.33
C ALA A 49 9.20 -2.97 -4.23
N LEU A 50 9.60 -3.57 -3.11
CA LEU A 50 8.68 -3.95 -2.03
C LEU A 50 8.25 -2.78 -1.12
N PRO A 51 9.16 -1.88 -0.65
CA PRO A 51 8.73 -0.78 0.20
C PRO A 51 8.09 0.38 -0.57
N LEU A 52 8.43 0.58 -1.85
CA LEU A 52 7.97 1.75 -2.62
C LEU A 52 6.43 1.88 -2.69
N PRO A 53 5.65 0.83 -2.97
CA PRO A 53 4.19 0.91 -2.92
C PRO A 53 3.63 1.28 -1.54
N VAL A 54 4.25 0.79 -0.46
CA VAL A 54 3.85 1.09 0.93
C VAL A 54 4.13 2.56 1.24
N LEU A 55 5.31 3.06 0.87
CA LEU A 55 5.70 4.45 1.05
C LEU A 55 4.83 5.40 0.22
N ALA A 56 4.50 5.03 -1.01
CA ALA A 56 3.59 5.79 -1.86
C ALA A 56 2.19 5.89 -1.23
N ALA A 57 1.64 4.77 -0.75
CA ALA A 57 0.36 4.75 -0.04
C ALA A 57 0.40 5.61 1.25
N PHE A 58 1.50 5.55 2.00
CA PHE A 58 1.69 6.40 3.18
C PHE A 58 1.70 7.89 2.81
N ALA A 59 2.43 8.27 1.76
CA ALA A 59 2.49 9.65 1.28
C ALA A 59 1.10 10.17 0.83
N VAL A 60 0.31 9.33 0.15
CA VAL A 60 -1.09 9.69 -0.21
C VAL A 60 -1.93 9.92 1.05
N GLY A 61 -1.81 9.05 2.05
CA GLY A 61 -2.52 9.21 3.32
C GLY A 61 -2.19 10.52 4.04
N LEU A 62 -0.91 10.88 4.07
CA LEU A 62 -0.43 12.14 4.62
C LEU A 62 -0.95 13.36 3.83
N ALA A 63 -0.92 13.30 2.50
CA ALA A 63 -1.43 14.39 1.66
C ALA A 63 -2.94 14.62 1.90
N LEU A 64 -3.73 13.54 2.02
CA LEU A 64 -5.16 13.63 2.33
C LEU A 64 -5.41 14.21 3.72
N LEU A 65 -4.61 13.80 4.72
CA LEU A 65 -4.70 14.36 6.08
C LEU A 65 -4.39 15.86 6.10
N TRP A 66 -3.38 16.30 5.34
CA TRP A 66 -3.02 17.71 5.26
C TRP A 66 -4.07 18.54 4.53
N GLY A 67 -4.66 18.00 3.45
CA GLY A 67 -5.78 18.63 2.74
C GLY A 67 -7.01 18.83 3.64
N HIS A 68 -7.29 17.85 4.51
CA HIS A 68 -8.39 17.91 5.47
C HIS A 68 -8.27 19.08 6.47
N HIS A 69 -7.06 19.40 6.92
CA HIS A 69 -6.84 20.48 7.89
C HIS A 69 -7.16 21.89 7.37
N ARG A 70 -7.33 22.09 6.05
CA ARG A 70 -7.59 23.41 5.45
C ARG A 70 -9.07 23.80 5.37
N ALA A 71 -10.01 22.89 5.63
CA ALA A 71 -11.45 23.18 5.53
C ALA A 71 -12.25 22.42 6.62
N PRO A 72 -12.39 22.99 7.83
CA PRO A 72 -13.09 22.35 8.93
C PRO A 72 -14.61 22.54 8.81
N ASP A 73 -15.24 21.87 7.85
CA ASP A 73 -16.70 21.79 7.70
C ASP A 73 -17.20 20.35 7.90
N LEU A 74 -18.40 20.18 8.48
CA LEU A 74 -18.99 18.88 8.79
C LEU A 74 -19.30 18.06 7.52
N ALA A 75 -19.75 18.71 6.45
CA ALA A 75 -19.96 18.04 5.16
C ALA A 75 -18.63 17.52 4.59
N TYR A 76 -17.57 18.32 4.70
CA TYR A 76 -16.22 17.94 4.31
C TYR A 76 -15.68 16.73 5.08
N ASN A 77 -16.00 16.63 6.37
CA ASN A 77 -15.60 15.49 7.21
C ASN A 77 -16.13 14.15 6.69
N VAL A 78 -17.40 14.09 6.28
CA VAL A 78 -18.03 12.85 5.78
C VAL A 78 -17.44 12.47 4.42
N ILE A 79 -17.24 13.45 3.54
CA ILE A 79 -16.64 13.25 2.21
C ILE A 79 -15.21 12.73 2.34
N PHE A 80 -14.37 13.38 3.17
CA PHE A 80 -12.98 12.95 3.38
C PHE A 80 -12.89 11.58 4.04
N PHE A 81 -13.79 11.27 4.98
CA PHE A 81 -13.89 9.92 5.55
C PHE A 81 -14.15 8.89 4.46
N GLY A 82 -15.21 9.08 3.65
CA GLY A 82 -15.57 8.14 2.59
C GLY A 82 -14.45 7.97 1.56
N LEU A 83 -13.80 9.07 1.17
CA LEU A 83 -12.67 9.06 0.25
C LEU A 83 -11.48 8.28 0.82
N ARG A 84 -11.08 8.55 2.07
CA ARG A 84 -9.93 7.86 2.69
C ARG A 84 -10.21 6.38 2.93
N ALA A 85 -11.40 6.04 3.42
CA ALA A 85 -11.79 4.66 3.67
C ALA A 85 -11.80 3.82 2.38
N THR A 86 -12.39 4.36 1.30
CA THR A 86 -12.43 3.68 0.01
C THR A 86 -11.06 3.60 -0.65
N LEU A 87 -10.28 4.69 -0.65
CA LEU A 87 -8.91 4.68 -1.18
C LEU A 87 -8.01 3.70 -0.44
N ALA A 88 -8.07 3.63 0.89
CA ALA A 88 -7.29 2.68 1.67
C ALA A 88 -7.52 1.24 1.21
N ALA A 89 -8.79 0.85 1.05
CA ALA A 89 -9.17 -0.48 0.60
C ALA A 89 -8.71 -0.74 -0.85
N VAL A 90 -8.95 0.20 -1.77
CA VAL A 90 -8.57 0.06 -3.19
C VAL A 90 -7.05 -0.04 -3.35
N ILE A 91 -6.28 0.81 -2.67
CA ILE A 91 -4.81 0.79 -2.73
C ILE A 91 -4.27 -0.54 -2.19
N ALA A 92 -4.78 -1.01 -1.05
CA ALA A 92 -4.37 -2.29 -0.49
C ALA A 92 -4.69 -3.46 -1.44
N MET A 93 -5.87 -3.47 -2.06
CA MET A 93 -6.25 -4.48 -3.05
C MET A 93 -5.33 -4.48 -4.27
N ILE A 94 -5.08 -3.32 -4.86
CA ILE A 94 -4.19 -3.18 -6.03
C ILE A 94 -2.79 -3.69 -5.67
N HIS A 95 -2.27 -3.31 -4.49
CA HIS A 95 -0.97 -3.79 -4.01
C HIS A 95 -0.92 -5.31 -3.88
N LEU A 96 -1.93 -5.92 -3.26
CA LEU A 96 -1.98 -7.37 -3.07
C LEU A 96 -2.09 -8.12 -4.41
N GLN A 97 -2.88 -7.60 -5.35
CA GLN A 97 -2.99 -8.19 -6.69
C GLN A 97 -1.67 -8.12 -7.46
N TRP A 98 -1.01 -6.95 -7.44
CA TRP A 98 0.31 -6.80 -8.02
C TRP A 98 1.32 -7.74 -7.37
N LEU A 99 1.38 -7.78 -6.03
CA LEU A 99 2.34 -8.60 -5.29
C LEU A 99 2.12 -10.10 -5.56
N LYS A 100 0.86 -10.55 -5.63
CA LYS A 100 0.52 -11.91 -6.01
C LYS A 100 1.05 -12.23 -7.40
N GLY A 101 0.78 -11.37 -8.39
CA GLY A 101 1.27 -11.56 -9.76
C GLY A 101 2.81 -11.59 -9.84
N ALA A 102 3.47 -10.69 -9.11
CA ALA A 102 4.93 -10.66 -9.05
C ALA A 102 5.52 -11.93 -8.43
N LEU A 103 4.92 -12.45 -7.35
CA LEU A 103 5.34 -13.70 -6.73
C LEU A 103 5.12 -14.90 -7.64
N THR A 104 3.97 -15.00 -8.33
CA THR A 104 3.71 -16.09 -9.27
C THR A 104 4.70 -16.08 -10.44
N ALA A 105 5.07 -14.90 -10.95
CA ALA A 105 6.10 -14.79 -11.98
C ALA A 105 7.48 -15.25 -11.48
N LEU A 106 7.87 -14.83 -10.27
CA LEU A 106 9.15 -15.23 -9.67
C LEU A 106 9.21 -16.72 -9.30
N GLU A 107 8.08 -17.31 -8.90
CA GLU A 107 7.96 -18.74 -8.63
C GLU A 107 8.14 -19.57 -9.90
N ALA A 108 7.52 -19.15 -11.01
CA ALA A 108 7.71 -19.79 -12.32
C ALA A 108 9.15 -19.70 -12.83
N GLU A 109 9.87 -18.65 -12.44
CA GLU A 109 11.30 -18.46 -12.74
C GLU A 109 12.24 -19.22 -11.79
N GLY A 110 11.73 -19.85 -10.73
CA GLY A 110 12.55 -20.50 -9.69
C GLY A 110 13.36 -19.51 -8.84
N ALA A 111 12.98 -18.23 -8.82
CA ALA A 111 13.71 -17.16 -8.14
C ALA A 111 13.29 -16.96 -6.67
N LEU A 112 12.34 -17.77 -6.18
CA LEU A 112 11.90 -17.77 -4.78
C LEU A 112 12.56 -18.90 -4.00
N LYS A 113 12.83 -18.63 -2.72
CA LYS A 113 13.25 -19.64 -1.75
C LYS A 113 12.09 -20.58 -1.45
N SER A 114 12.35 -21.88 -1.47
CA SER A 114 11.41 -22.93 -1.07
C SER A 114 11.15 -22.90 0.43
#